data_AF-A0A1I4KJD1-F1
#
_entry.id   AF-A0A1I4KJD1-F1
#
_cell.length_a   1.000
_cell.length_b   1.000
_cell.length_c   1.000
_cell.angle_alpha   90.00
_cell.angle_beta   90.00
_cell.angle_gamma   90.00
#
_symmetry.space_group_name_H-M   'P 1'
#
loop_
_entity.id
_entity.type
_entity.pdbx_description
1 polymer ?
#
loop_
_entity_poly.entity_id
_entity_poly.type
_entity_poly.pdbx_seq_one_letter_code
_entity_poly.pdbx_strand_id
1 'polypeptide(L)'
;MKTAGITCLLFSTLLGFSLVIDIALGFNVNDAVRNTLNPFRVMDTGEMAVIGVFILVLAADLMMAFIRKRKEGAGKKKGRMK
;
A
#
# COMPACT_ATOMS: atom_id res chain seq x y z
N MET A 1 -4.58 12.40 25.52
CA MET A 1 -3.68 12.98 24.50
C MET A 1 -2.23 12.47 24.62
N LYS A 2 -2.03 11.18 24.99
CA LYS A 2 -0.68 10.62 25.21
C LYS A 2 -0.18 9.89 23.97
N THR A 3 -1.07 9.12 23.32
CA THR A 3 -0.81 8.43 22.05
C THR A 3 -0.55 9.40 20.90
N ALA A 4 -1.38 10.43 20.72
CA ALA A 4 -1.20 11.41 19.66
C ALA A 4 0.17 12.13 19.72
N GLY A 5 0.63 12.51 20.93
CA GLY A 5 1.94 13.13 21.10
C GLY A 5 3.10 12.18 20.75
N ILE A 6 3.00 10.92 21.19
CA ILE A 6 3.98 9.87 20.84
C ILE A 6 3.97 9.63 19.32
N THR A 7 2.80 9.57 18.68
CA THR A 7 2.67 9.41 17.23
C THR A 7 3.30 10.57 16.48
N CYS A 8 3.06 11.82 16.89
CA CYS A 8 3.67 12.99 16.26
C CYS A 8 5.20 12.99 16.41
N LEU A 9 5.71 12.63 17.58
CA LEU A 9 7.16 12.55 17.85
C LEU A 9 7.80 11.44 17.02
N LEU A 10 7.21 10.25 16.97
CA LEU A 10 7.69 9.16 16.13
C LEU A 10 7.66 9.55 14.65
N PHE A 11 6.56 10.16 14.19
CA PHE A 11 6.41 10.58 12.80
C PHE A 11 7.48 11.59 12.39
N SER A 12 7.71 12.64 13.19
CA SER A 12 8.74 13.65 12.89
C SER A 12 10.15 13.08 12.96
N THR A 13 10.42 12.19 13.93
CA THR A 13 11.73 11.55 14.10
C THR A 13 12.04 10.64 12.92
N LEU A 14 11.09 9.80 12.51
CA LEU A 14 11.25 8.88 11.37
C LEU A 14 11.42 9.65 10.05
N LEU A 15 10.62 10.70 9.83
CA LEU A 15 10.78 11.59 8.68
C LEU A 15 12.16 12.26 8.65
N GLY A 16 12.60 12.80 9.78
CA GLY A 16 13.91 13.42 9.92
C GLY A 16 15.04 12.44 9.62
N PHE A 17 15.00 11.24 10.20
CA PHE A 17 15.99 10.19 9.94
C PHE A 17 16.03 9.79 8.45
N SER A 18 14.88 9.61 7.81
CA SER A 18 14.80 9.26 6.38
C SER A 18 15.50 10.31 5.50
N LEU A 19 15.22 11.60 5.76
CA LEU A 19 15.83 12.69 5.01
C LEU A 19 17.34 12.81 5.28
N VAL A 20 17.77 12.62 6.53
CA VAL A 20 19.18 12.66 6.89
C VAL A 20 19.97 11.54 6.20
N ILE A 21 19.41 10.33 6.14
CA ILE A 21 20.04 9.20 5.46
C ILE A 21 20.16 9.48 3.96
N ASP A 22 19.09 9.95 3.31
CA ASP A 22 19.12 10.30 1.89
C ASP A 22 20.19 11.36 1.60
N ILE A 23 20.28 12.41 2.42
CA ILE A 23 21.32 13.44 2.24
C ILE A 23 22.73 12.87 2.51
N ALA A 24 22.89 12.01 3.53
CA ALA A 24 24.16 11.37 3.85
C ALA A 24 24.67 10.44 2.75
N LEU A 25 23.75 9.84 1.97
CA LEU A 25 24.05 9.04 0.77
C LEU A 25 24.37 9.91 -0.46
N GLY A 26 24.35 11.24 -0.34
CA GLY A 26 24.68 12.17 -1.41
C GLY A 26 23.49 12.59 -2.29
N PHE A 27 22.26 12.24 -1.92
CA PHE A 27 21.07 12.71 -2.64
C PHE A 27 20.82 14.20 -2.37
N ASN A 28 20.34 14.89 -3.40
CA ASN A 28 19.96 16.30 -3.28
C ASN A 28 18.71 16.43 -2.39
N VAL A 29 18.57 17.54 -1.67
CA VAL A 29 17.45 17.76 -0.72
C VAL A 29 16.09 17.62 -1.41
N ASN A 30 15.97 18.09 -2.66
CA ASN A 30 14.74 17.94 -3.45
C ASN A 30 14.43 16.48 -3.78
N ASP A 31 15.46 15.67 -4.08
CA ASP A 31 15.29 14.25 -4.35
C ASP A 31 15.00 13.45 -3.08
N ALA A 32 15.63 13.78 -1.95
CA ALA A 32 15.35 13.18 -0.64
C ALA A 32 13.89 13.38 -0.21
N VAL A 33 13.37 14.60 -0.39
CA VAL A 33 11.94 14.90 -0.11
C VAL A 33 11.04 14.12 -1.06
N ARG A 34 11.36 14.07 -2.36
CA ARG A 34 10.58 13.31 -3.34
C ARG A 34 10.61 11.81 -3.09
N ASN A 35 11.75 11.27 -2.65
CA ASN A 35 11.91 9.87 -2.30
C ASN A 35 11.06 9.50 -1.07
N THR A 36 11.13 10.34 -0.03
CA THR A 36 10.37 10.13 1.21
C THR A 36 8.85 10.25 1.01
N LEU A 37 8.40 11.10 0.09
CA LEU A 37 6.97 11.25 -0.27
C LEU A 37 6.49 10.19 -1.27
N ASN A 38 7.38 9.64 -2.09
CA ASN A 38 7.05 8.63 -3.09
C ASN A 38 8.09 7.50 -3.10
N PRO A 39 7.94 6.51 -2.20
CA PRO A 39 8.91 5.42 -2.06
C PRO A 39 8.95 4.51 -3.30
N PHE A 40 7.86 4.45 -4.09
CA PHE A 40 7.80 3.65 -5.32
C PHE A 40 8.73 4.15 -6.43
N ARG A 41 9.22 5.40 -6.34
CA ARG A 41 10.19 5.94 -7.30
C ARG A 41 11.57 5.34 -7.14
N VAL A 42 11.95 4.98 -5.91
CA VAL A 42 13.31 4.56 -5.55
C VAL A 42 13.38 3.07 -5.22
N MET A 43 12.22 2.42 -5.11
CA MET A 43 12.12 0.97 -4.92
C MET A 43 12.71 0.21 -6.11
N ASP A 44 13.39 -0.90 -5.84
CA ASP A 44 14.04 -1.71 -6.86
C ASP A 44 13.00 -2.26 -7.85
N THR A 45 13.41 -2.47 -9.11
CA THR A 45 12.50 -2.99 -10.15
C THR A 45 11.94 -4.37 -9.75
N GLY A 46 12.73 -5.20 -9.08
CA GLY A 46 12.29 -6.48 -8.53
C GLY A 46 11.25 -6.33 -7.43
N GLU A 47 11.45 -5.38 -6.51
CA GLU A 47 10.49 -5.09 -5.44
C GLU A 47 9.16 -4.59 -6.01
N MET A 48 9.21 -3.71 -7.02
CA MET A 48 8.02 -3.19 -7.71
C MET A 48 7.23 -4.30 -8.41
N ALA A 49 7.93 -5.26 -9.02
CA ALA A 49 7.31 -6.42 -9.64
C ALA A 49 6.62 -7.31 -8.60
N VAL A 50 7.26 -7.57 -7.45
CA VAL A 50 6.68 -8.38 -6.37
C VAL A 50 5.41 -7.72 -5.80
N ILE A 51 5.45 -6.42 -5.49
CA ILE A 51 4.27 -5.69 -5.01
C ILE A 51 3.17 -5.68 -6.07
N GLY A 52 3.52 -5.47 -7.34
CA GLY A 52 2.57 -5.51 -8.45
C GLY A 52 1.85 -6.85 -8.55
N VAL A 53 2.58 -7.96 -8.53
CA VAL A 53 2.01 -9.31 -8.54
C VAL A 53 1.14 -9.56 -7.30
N PHE A 54 1.60 -9.15 -6.13
CA PHE A 54 0.85 -9.30 -4.89
C PHE A 54 -0.50 -8.58 -4.94
N ILE A 55 -0.53 -7.32 -5.41
CA ILE A 55 -1.77 -6.55 -5.58
C ILE A 55 -2.69 -7.23 -6.60
N LEU A 56 -2.15 -7.76 -7.71
CA LEU A 56 -2.96 -8.47 -8.71
C LEU A 56 -3.59 -9.74 -8.15
N VAL A 57 -2.87 -10.52 -7.34
CA VAL A 57 -3.39 -11.71 -6.67
C VAL A 57 -4.53 -11.34 -5.71
N LEU A 58 -4.34 -10.29 -4.89
CA LEU A 58 -5.39 -9.81 -4.00
C LEU A 58 -6.62 -9.31 -4.76
N ALA A 59 -6.42 -8.57 -5.85
CA ALA A 59 -7.50 -8.08 -6.70
C ALA A 59 -8.27 -9.23 -7.36
N ALA A 60 -7.56 -10.27 -7.84
CA ALA A 60 -8.16 -11.46 -8.41
C ALA A 60 -9.02 -12.20 -7.37
N ASP A 61 -8.52 -12.39 -6.15
CA ASP A 61 -9.27 -13.02 -5.08
C ASP A 61 -10.53 -12.23 -4.71
N LEU A 62 -10.40 -10.89 -4.61
CA LEU A 62 -11.53 -10.01 -4.33
C LEU A 62 -12.60 -10.08 -5.44
N MET A 63 -12.17 -10.10 -6.71
CA MET A 63 -13.06 -10.25 -7.86
C MET A 63 -13.77 -11.61 -7.87
N MET A 64 -13.04 -12.70 -7.62
CA MET A 64 -13.60 -14.05 -7.55
C MET A 64 -14.61 -14.18 -6.41
N ALA A 65 -14.29 -13.65 -5.23
CA ALA A 65 -15.20 -13.60 -4.09
C ALA A 65 -16.48 -12.84 -4.43
N PHE A 66 -16.36 -11.70 -5.12
CA PHE A 66 -17.50 -10.89 -5.55
C PHE A 66 -18.39 -11.63 -6.57
N ILE A 67 -17.78 -12.30 -7.55
CA ILE A 67 -18.50 -13.10 -8.56
C ILE A 67 -19.20 -14.29 -7.90
N ARG A 68 -18.53 -15.01 -6.99
CA ARG A 68 -19.11 -16.15 -6.27
C ARG A 68 -20.34 -15.73 -5.47
N LYS A 69 -20.23 -14.62 -4.72
CA LYS A 69 -21.34 -14.04 -3.96
C LYS A 69 -22.53 -13.66 -4.85
N ARG A 70 -22.27 -13.14 -6.06
CA ARG A 70 -23.33 -12.82 -7.04
C ARG A 70 -24.03 -14.08 -7.58
N LYS A 71 -23.28 -15.15 -7.85
CA LYS A 71 -23.81 -16.43 -8.35
C LYS A 71 -24.68 -17.13 -7.30
N GLU A 72 -24.27 -17.14 -6.04
CA GLU A 72 -25.06 -17.72 -4.93
C GLU A 72 -26.39 -16.97 -4.71
N GLY A 73 -26.38 -15.64 -4.80
CA GLY A 73 -27.60 -14.83 -4.74
C GLY A 73 -28.56 -15.04 -5.91
N ALA A 74 -28.04 -15.29 -7.13
CA ALA A 74 -28.84 -15.60 -8.30
C ALA A 74 -29.44 -17.02 -8.25
N GLY A 75 -28.71 -18.00 -7.74
CA GLY A 75 -29.18 -19.38 -7.54
C GLY A 75 -30.33 -19.47 -6.52
N LYS A 76 -30.23 -18.73 -5.40
CA LYS A 76 -31.29 -18.68 -4.37
C LYS A 76 -32.62 -18.10 -4.86
N LYS A 77 -32.61 -17.14 -5.80
CA LYS A 77 -33.83 -16.58 -6.40
C LYS A 77 -34.53 -17.58 -7.33
N LYS A 78 -33.77 -18.40 -8.07
CA LYS A 78 -34.32 -19.34 -9.05
C LYS A 78 -34.99 -20.58 -8.41
N GLY A 79 -34.55 -20.98 -7.22
CA GLY A 79 -35.17 -22.07 -6.45
C GLY A 79 -36.42 -21.68 -5.66
N ARG A 80 -36.70 -20.37 -5.52
CA ARG A 80 -37.86 -19.84 -4.78
C ARG A 80 -39.07 -19.52 -5.69
N MET A 81 -38.88 -19.73 -6.99
CA MET A 81 -39.86 -19.48 -8.05
C MET A 81 -40.33 -20.78 -8.73
N LYS A 82 -39.86 -21.93 -8.23
CA LYS A 82 -40.34 -23.28 -8.58
C LYS A 82 -41.17 -23.82 -7.43
#